data_AF-A0A971UFM6-F1
#
_entry.id   AF-A0A971UFM6-F1
#
_cell.length_a   1.000
_cell.length_b   1.000
_cell.length_c   1.000
_cell.angle_alpha   90.00
_cell.angle_beta   90.00
_cell.angle_gamma   90.00
#
_symmetry.space_group_name_H-M   'P 1'
#
loop_
_entity.id
_entity.type
_entity.pdbx_description
1 polymer ?
#
loop_
_entity_poly.entity_id
_entity_poly.type
_entity_poly.pdbx_seq_one_letter_code
_entity_poly.pdbx_strand_id
1 'polypeptide(L)'
;ANAIIWLQPNQDMVMEDCHFEDIRVRSNGEDILMLMAKPMRCSYGIHKNPEPGTLRNCSFKNIQVVGEQGNFRGLLYMLGDSPKHSVSRLLFEKLTYFGRPVTQDSACVQIGPHVADVVFRN
;
A
#
# COMPACT_ATOMS: atom_id res chain seq x y z
N ALA A 1 -0.50 11.67 -6.52
CA ALA A 1 -1.64 11.01 -5.85
C ALA A 1 -1.43 11.16 -4.36
N ASN A 2 -2.50 11.29 -3.58
CA ASN A 2 -2.43 11.32 -2.13
C ASN A 2 -2.85 9.94 -1.59
N ALA A 3 -2.18 9.46 -0.56
CA ALA A 3 -2.51 8.21 0.12
C ALA A 3 -2.38 8.40 1.62
N ILE A 4 -3.14 7.63 2.41
CA ILE A 4 -3.00 7.60 3.86
C ILE A 4 -1.67 6.97 4.26
N ILE A 5 -1.34 5.82 3.69
CA ILE A 5 -0.02 5.19 3.82
C ILE A 5 0.63 5.13 2.44
N TRP A 6 1.84 5.68 2.32
CA TRP A 6 2.60 5.65 1.07
C TRP A 6 3.99 5.08 1.31
N LEU A 7 4.23 3.88 0.79
CA LEU A 7 5.54 3.23 0.80
C LEU A 7 6.22 3.46 -0.55
N GLN A 8 7.24 4.31 -0.54
CA GLN A 8 7.84 4.91 -1.74
C GLN A 8 9.38 4.76 -1.77
N PRO A 9 9.92 3.53 -1.75
CA PRO A 9 11.36 3.36 -1.94
C PRO A 9 11.77 3.86 -3.34
N ASN A 10 12.88 4.57 -3.40
CA ASN A 10 13.44 5.18 -4.61
C ASN A 10 14.97 5.14 -4.55
N GLN A 11 15.66 5.49 -5.62
CA GLN A 11 17.13 5.54 -5.71
C GLN A 11 17.82 4.23 -5.31
N ASP A 12 17.34 3.10 -5.83
CA ASP A 12 17.82 1.75 -5.46
C ASP A 12 17.70 1.43 -3.95
N MET A 13 17.01 2.27 -3.15
CA MET A 13 16.81 2.00 -1.73
C MET A 13 15.92 0.76 -1.53
N VAL A 14 16.29 -0.03 -0.54
CA VAL A 14 15.46 -1.13 -0.05
C VAL A 14 14.64 -0.62 1.13
N MET A 15 13.32 -0.75 1.04
CA MET A 15 12.42 -0.63 2.18
C MET A 15 11.99 -2.03 2.57
N GLU A 16 12.40 -2.46 3.75
CA GLU A 16 12.08 -3.79 4.26
C GLU A 16 11.75 -3.79 5.75
N ASP A 17 11.07 -4.84 6.19
CA ASP A 17 10.77 -5.13 7.60
C ASP A 17 9.99 -4.02 8.32
N CYS A 18 9.15 -3.30 7.57
CA CYS A 18 8.29 -2.26 8.12
C CYS A 18 6.98 -2.86 8.66
N HIS A 19 6.61 -2.49 9.89
CA HIS A 19 5.36 -2.90 10.54
C HIS A 19 4.49 -1.69 10.86
N PHE A 20 3.21 -1.77 10.49
CA PHE A 20 2.19 -0.77 10.78
C PHE A 20 1.05 -1.44 11.54
N GLU A 21 0.76 -0.97 12.74
CA GLU A 21 -0.32 -1.54 13.55
C GLU A 21 -1.21 -0.49 14.20
N ASP A 22 -2.44 -0.90 14.50
CA ASP A 22 -3.43 -0.16 15.28
C ASP A 22 -3.78 1.23 14.70
N ILE A 23 -3.88 1.29 13.37
CA ILE A 23 -4.25 2.52 12.65
C ILE A 23 -5.76 2.56 12.41
N ARG A 24 -6.39 3.65 12.85
CA ARG A 24 -7.79 3.95 12.56
C ARG A 24 -7.93 5.20 11.70
N VAL A 25 -8.59 5.06 10.56
CA VAL A 25 -8.87 6.14 9.61
C VAL A 25 -10.35 6.48 9.65
N ARG A 26 -10.69 7.74 9.90
CA ARG A 26 -12.07 8.22 9.82
C ARG A 26 -12.31 8.82 8.43
N SER A 27 -13.16 8.18 7.65
CA SER A 27 -13.65 8.68 6.36
C SER A 27 -14.80 9.67 6.55
N ASN A 28 -14.81 10.73 5.73
CA ASN A 28 -15.93 11.66 5.52
C ASN A 28 -16.76 11.29 4.27
N GLY A 29 -16.48 10.16 3.63
CA GLY A 29 -17.15 9.70 2.42
C GLY A 29 -16.44 10.08 1.11
N GLU A 30 -15.37 10.87 1.14
CA GLU A 30 -14.56 11.18 -0.04
C GLU A 30 -13.50 10.11 -0.28
N ASP A 31 -13.21 9.79 -1.55
CA ASP A 31 -12.25 8.74 -1.90
C ASP A 31 -10.79 9.23 -1.79
N ILE A 32 -9.94 8.37 -1.25
CA ILE A 32 -8.49 8.53 -1.20
C ILE A 32 -7.85 7.13 -1.24
N LEU A 33 -6.62 7.04 -1.71
CA LEU A 33 -5.87 5.79 -1.60
C LEU A 33 -5.61 5.49 -0.12
N MET A 34 -5.95 4.28 0.33
CA MET A 34 -5.62 3.87 1.68
C MET A 34 -4.13 3.50 1.76
N LEU A 35 -3.64 2.74 0.78
CA LEU A 35 -2.25 2.34 0.69
C LEU A 35 -1.76 2.48 -0.75
N MET A 36 -0.60 3.12 -0.92
CA MET A 36 0.21 3.01 -2.13
C MET A 36 1.54 2.33 -1.79
N ALA A 37 1.71 1.10 -2.24
CA ALA A 37 2.96 0.33 -2.15
C ALA A 37 3.58 0.25 -3.54
N LYS A 38 4.47 1.21 -3.85
CA LYS A 38 5.02 1.37 -5.20
C LYS A 38 6.42 1.97 -5.15
N PRO A 39 7.45 1.25 -5.63
CA PRO A 39 8.73 1.85 -5.94
C PRO A 39 8.57 2.99 -6.95
N MET A 40 9.19 4.14 -6.67
CA MET A 40 8.99 5.35 -7.48
C MET A 40 10.31 5.91 -7.98
N ARG A 41 10.27 6.49 -9.19
CA ARG A 41 11.32 7.35 -9.71
C ARG A 41 11.05 8.77 -9.21
N CYS A 42 11.68 9.13 -8.08
CA CYS A 42 11.47 10.41 -7.42
C CYS A 42 12.58 11.39 -7.79
N SER A 43 12.38 12.16 -8.86
CA SER A 43 13.36 13.17 -9.26
C SER A 43 13.41 14.31 -8.22
N TYR A 44 14.57 14.49 -7.59
CA TYR A 44 14.80 15.57 -6.64
C TYR A 44 16.27 16.04 -6.69
N GLY A 45 16.47 17.36 -6.70
CA GLY A 45 17.80 17.97 -6.75
C GLY A 45 18.62 17.49 -7.95
N ILE A 46 19.79 16.92 -7.69
CA ILE A 46 20.72 16.42 -8.71
C ILE A 46 20.26 15.10 -9.36
N HIS A 47 19.33 14.38 -8.75
CA HIS A 47 18.85 13.09 -9.23
C HIS A 47 17.69 13.28 -10.21
N LYS A 48 18.00 13.49 -11.49
CA LYS A 48 16.99 13.77 -12.52
C LYS A 48 16.25 12.53 -13.03
N ASN A 49 16.93 11.38 -13.08
CA ASN A 49 16.36 10.08 -13.50
C ASN A 49 16.78 8.97 -12.52
N PRO A 50 16.32 9.02 -11.26
CA PRO A 50 16.69 8.01 -10.30
C PRO A 50 16.07 6.66 -10.64
N GLU A 51 16.80 5.59 -10.33
CA GLU A 51 16.23 4.25 -10.31
C GLU A 51 15.15 4.16 -9.23
N PRO A 52 14.11 3.33 -9.40
CA PRO A 52 13.19 2.98 -8.33
C PRO A 52 13.94 2.23 -7.22
N GLY A 53 13.26 2.04 -6.09
CA GLY A 53 13.75 1.14 -5.04
C GLY A 53 13.09 -0.24 -5.09
N THR A 54 13.15 -0.95 -3.97
CA THR A 54 12.47 -2.24 -3.76
C THR A 54 11.71 -2.22 -2.44
N LEU A 55 10.54 -2.85 -2.40
CA LEU A 55 9.71 -2.97 -1.20
C LEU A 55 9.50 -4.44 -0.86
N ARG A 56 9.85 -4.87 0.36
CA ARG A 56 9.61 -6.28 0.75
C ARG A 56 9.33 -6.47 2.24
N ASN A 57 8.65 -7.56 2.57
CA ASN A 57 8.45 -8.02 3.95
C ASN A 57 7.85 -6.93 4.87
N CYS A 58 6.75 -6.33 4.44
CA CYS A 58 6.06 -5.30 5.22
C CYS A 58 4.70 -5.81 5.68
N SER A 59 4.27 -5.39 6.86
CA SER A 59 3.03 -5.89 7.48
C SER A 59 2.14 -4.78 8.01
N PHE A 60 0.83 -5.02 7.91
CA PHE A 60 -0.24 -4.11 8.29
C PHE A 60 -1.22 -4.88 9.16
N LYS A 61 -1.34 -4.49 10.43
CA LYS A 61 -2.13 -5.25 11.41
C LYS A 61 -3.15 -4.36 12.10
N ASN A 62 -4.38 -4.85 12.23
CA ASN A 62 -5.47 -4.15 12.91
C ASN A 62 -5.70 -2.73 12.35
N ILE A 63 -5.88 -2.66 11.03
CA ILE A 63 -6.14 -1.40 10.34
C ILE A 63 -7.64 -1.27 10.11
N GLN A 64 -8.23 -0.12 10.46
CA GLN A 64 -9.67 0.09 10.39
C GLN A 64 -10.02 1.39 9.70
N VAL A 65 -10.90 1.34 8.70
CA VAL A 65 -11.59 2.52 8.17
C VAL A 65 -13.00 2.57 8.77
N VAL A 66 -13.35 3.71 9.36
CA VAL A 66 -14.64 3.97 10.03
C VAL A 66 -15.22 5.31 9.56
N GLY A 67 -16.43 5.63 10.01
CA GLY A 67 -17.12 6.88 9.63
C GLY A 67 -18.05 6.67 8.44
N GLU A 68 -18.10 7.66 7.54
CA GLU A 68 -19.01 7.63 6.40
C GLU A 68 -18.37 6.94 5.20
N GLN A 69 -19.07 5.94 4.64
CA GLN A 69 -18.58 5.23 3.46
C GLN A 69 -18.62 6.12 2.22
N GLY A 70 -19.75 6.75 1.92
CA GLY A 70 -19.89 7.62 0.74
C GLY A 70 -19.32 6.97 -0.54
N ASN A 71 -18.41 7.68 -1.19
CA ASN A 71 -17.65 7.23 -2.37
C ASN A 71 -16.27 6.64 -2.02
N PHE A 72 -15.94 6.47 -0.75
CA PHE A 72 -14.66 5.93 -0.31
C PHE A 72 -14.48 4.50 -0.80
N ARG A 73 -13.57 4.32 -1.75
CA ARG A 73 -13.08 3.01 -2.19
C ARG A 73 -11.86 2.61 -1.39
N GLY A 74 -10.99 3.56 -1.02
CA GLY A 74 -9.85 3.28 -0.14
C GLY A 74 -8.87 2.31 -0.76
N LEU A 75 -8.49 2.52 -2.02
CA LEU A 75 -7.72 1.51 -2.75
C LEU A 75 -6.42 1.14 -2.01
N LEU A 76 -6.19 -0.16 -1.87
CA LEU A 76 -4.90 -0.77 -1.57
C LEU A 76 -4.22 -1.06 -2.91
N TYR A 77 -3.30 -0.18 -3.30
CA TYR A 77 -2.63 -0.23 -4.58
C TYR A 77 -1.20 -0.71 -4.44
N MET A 78 -0.90 -1.87 -5.02
CA MET A 78 0.41 -2.49 -5.00
C MET A 78 0.92 -2.65 -6.44
N LEU A 79 2.10 -2.11 -6.74
CA LEU A 79 2.68 -2.15 -8.08
C LEU A 79 4.20 -2.15 -8.01
N GLY A 80 4.86 -3.16 -8.58
CA GLY A 80 6.30 -3.12 -8.85
C GLY A 80 6.62 -2.44 -10.18
N ASP A 81 7.84 -1.93 -10.32
CA ASP A 81 8.31 -1.27 -11.56
C ASP A 81 8.93 -2.29 -12.54
N SER A 82 9.67 -3.27 -12.02
CA SER A 82 10.34 -4.30 -12.82
C SER A 82 10.68 -5.52 -11.93
N PRO A 83 11.24 -6.63 -12.47
CA PRO A 83 11.70 -7.74 -11.64
C PRO A 83 12.76 -7.35 -10.60
N LYS A 84 13.62 -6.38 -10.91
CA LYS A 84 14.61 -5.82 -9.97
C LYS A 84 13.93 -4.96 -8.90
N HIS A 85 12.95 -4.16 -9.31
CA HIS A 85 12.28 -3.15 -8.49
C HIS A 85 10.87 -3.60 -8.14
N SER A 86 10.80 -4.68 -7.36
CA SER A 86 9.57 -5.40 -7.07
C SER A 86 8.94 -4.99 -5.74
N VAL A 87 7.69 -5.41 -5.55
CA VAL A 87 6.99 -5.40 -4.26
C VAL A 87 6.75 -6.85 -3.86
N SER A 88 7.14 -7.26 -2.65
CA SER A 88 6.92 -8.66 -2.25
C SER A 88 6.64 -8.83 -0.76
N ARG A 89 6.00 -9.95 -0.40
CA ARG A 89 5.80 -10.36 1.00
C ARG A 89 5.08 -9.27 1.80
N LEU A 90 3.89 -8.89 1.33
CA LEU A 90 3.03 -7.96 2.06
C LEU A 90 1.99 -8.75 2.84
N LEU A 91 1.88 -8.46 4.13
CA LEU A 91 0.95 -9.13 5.02
C LEU A 91 -0.08 -8.15 5.57
N PHE A 92 -1.36 -8.42 5.34
CA PHE A 92 -2.47 -7.68 5.90
C PHE A 92 -3.21 -8.56 6.91
N GLU A 93 -3.26 -8.16 8.17
CA GLU A 93 -3.92 -8.90 9.24
C GLU A 93 -5.00 -8.03 9.89
N LYS A 94 -6.23 -8.52 9.97
CA LYS A 94 -7.37 -7.79 10.56
C LYS A 94 -7.57 -6.39 9.93
N LEU A 95 -7.66 -6.34 8.60
CA LEU A 95 -7.97 -5.11 7.87
C LEU A 95 -9.48 -5.01 7.65
N THR A 96 -10.10 -3.93 8.09
CA THR A 96 -11.55 -3.74 7.93
C THR A 96 -11.91 -2.35 7.40
N TYR A 97 -12.83 -2.30 6.45
CA TYR A 97 -13.47 -1.06 6.00
C TYR A 97 -14.94 -1.08 6.41
N PHE A 98 -15.35 -0.09 7.20
CA PHE A 98 -16.73 0.07 7.68
C PHE A 98 -17.29 -1.20 8.33
N GLY A 99 -16.44 -1.87 9.13
CA GLY A 99 -16.77 -3.11 9.84
C GLY A 99 -16.74 -4.38 8.97
N ARG A 100 -16.41 -4.28 7.68
CA ARG A 100 -16.30 -5.43 6.78
C ARG A 100 -14.83 -5.79 6.55
N PRO A 101 -14.46 -7.08 6.58
CA PRO A 101 -13.10 -7.50 6.29
C PRO A 101 -12.72 -7.19 4.84
N VAL A 102 -11.50 -6.74 4.63
CA VAL A 102 -10.91 -6.57 3.30
C VAL A 102 -10.07 -7.80 2.98
N THR A 103 -10.43 -8.48 1.91
CA THR A 103 -9.75 -9.69 1.42
C THR A 103 -9.01 -9.38 0.12
N GLN A 104 -8.17 -10.30 -0.35
CA GLN A 104 -7.48 -10.14 -1.62
C GLN A 104 -8.44 -9.91 -2.81
N ASP A 105 -9.62 -10.52 -2.78
CA ASP A 105 -10.64 -10.40 -3.85
C ASP A 105 -11.56 -9.18 -3.69
N SER A 106 -11.36 -8.36 -2.65
CA SER A 106 -12.16 -7.16 -2.45
C SER A 106 -11.89 -6.14 -3.55
N ALA A 107 -12.93 -5.45 -4.02
CA ALA A 107 -12.81 -4.48 -5.12
C ALA A 107 -11.87 -3.30 -4.83
N CYS A 108 -11.54 -3.04 -3.56
CA CYS A 108 -10.55 -2.05 -3.14
C CYS A 108 -9.11 -2.56 -3.13
N VAL A 109 -8.84 -3.79 -3.59
CA VAL A 109 -7.49 -4.36 -3.67
C VAL A 109 -7.07 -4.46 -5.13
N GLN A 110 -5.94 -3.84 -5.46
CA GLN A 110 -5.35 -3.92 -6.79
C GLN A 110 -3.88 -4.31 -6.68
N ILE A 111 -3.59 -5.51 -7.18
CA ILE A 111 -2.24 -6.09 -7.26
C ILE A 111 -1.80 -6.05 -8.73
N GLY A 112 -0.79 -5.24 -9.02
CA GLY A 112 -0.24 -5.06 -10.35
C GLY A 112 0.92 -6.02 -10.69
N PRO A 113 1.60 -5.81 -11.82
CA PRO A 113 2.80 -6.57 -12.18
C PRO A 113 3.93 -6.40 -11.16
N HIS A 114 4.83 -7.40 -11.15
CA HIS A 114 6.02 -7.45 -10.29
C HIS A 114 5.70 -7.34 -8.78
N VAL A 115 4.50 -7.82 -8.40
CA VAL A 115 4.07 -8.00 -7.03
C VAL A 115 3.96 -9.49 -6.72
N ALA A 116 4.48 -9.94 -5.59
CA ALA A 116 4.42 -11.35 -5.17
C ALA A 116 4.12 -11.49 -3.67
N ASP A 117 3.58 -12.65 -3.27
CA ASP A 117 3.38 -13.03 -1.86
C ASP A 117 2.60 -11.98 -1.04
N VAL A 118 1.45 -11.54 -1.56
CA VAL A 118 0.51 -10.72 -0.82
C VAL A 118 -0.46 -11.63 -0.08
N VAL A 119 -0.58 -11.47 1.23
CA VAL A 119 -1.40 -12.34 2.09
C VAL A 119 -2.35 -11.50 2.91
N PHE A 120 -3.63 -11.88 2.91
CA PHE A 120 -4.66 -11.32 3.78
C PHE A 120 -5.10 -12.38 4.80
N ARG A 121 -5.10 -12.02 6.09
CA ARG A 121 -5.60 -12.85 7.20
C ARG A 121 -6.60 -12.03 8.02
N ASN A 122 -7.88 -12.33 7.87
CA ASN A 122 -8.95 -11.65 8.60
C ASN A 122 -9.51 -12.53 9.72
#